data_AF-A0A8X6QHA2-F1
#
_entry.id   AF-A0A8X6QHA2-F1
#
_cell.length_a   1.000
_cell.length_b   1.000
_cell.length_c   1.000
_cell.angle_alpha   90.00
_cell.angle_beta   90.00
_cell.angle_gamma   90.00
#
_symmetry.space_group_name_H-M   'P 1'
#
loop_
_entity.id
_entity.type
_entity.pdbx_description
1 polymer ?
#
loop_
_entity_poly.entity_id
_entity_poly.type
_entity_poly.pdbx_seq_one_letter_code
_entity_poly.pdbx_strand_id
1 'polypeptide(L)'
;TSLHRKNSKKSILLSRQTVSVAQSAIIAESPKASRYVGTWLICCSGLVVGSVVLGGITRLTKSGLSMVDWHLFKEFPPLSREAWVLEFEKYKQFPEFKQNNPDMTLEEFKWIWHMEYGHRMWGRLVGAAFLLPSIYFWRKNWLSGPMKKRVAIFGSLILGQGLLGWYMVKSGLVDKPEPDGVARVSQYRLAAHLGMAFILYSLMLWSGLNLLLPPQKVEITKSLVKFRRFAHGTKGLIFLTAFSGKLNLLQ
;
A
#
# COMPACT_ATOMS: atom_id res chain seq x y z
N THR A 1 50.10 -5.39 -46.57
CA THR A 1 50.20 -5.64 -45.11
C THR A 1 49.58 -4.55 -44.21
N SER A 2 48.69 -3.65 -44.66
CA SER A 2 48.06 -2.65 -43.76
C SER A 2 46.52 -2.70 -43.64
N LEU A 3 45.83 -3.52 -44.42
CA LEU A 3 44.35 -3.61 -44.37
C LEU A 3 43.81 -4.64 -43.36
N HIS A 4 44.61 -5.64 -42.97
CA HIS A 4 44.17 -6.68 -42.02
C HIS A 4 44.29 -6.27 -40.54
N ARG A 5 44.96 -5.14 -40.25
CA ARG A 5 45.19 -4.66 -38.86
C ARG A 5 44.09 -3.71 -38.34
N LYS A 6 43.22 -3.19 -39.22
CA LYS A 6 42.16 -2.23 -38.84
C LYS A 6 40.89 -2.89 -38.28
N ASN A 7 40.63 -4.17 -38.58
CA ASN A 7 39.44 -4.87 -38.07
C ASN A 7 39.64 -5.50 -36.67
N SER A 8 40.88 -5.73 -36.25
CA SER A 8 41.17 -6.30 -34.92
C SER A 8 41.01 -5.27 -33.77
N LYS A 9 41.10 -3.96 -34.05
CA LYS A 9 40.94 -2.91 -33.03
C LYS A 9 39.50 -2.44 -32.82
N LYS A 10 38.56 -2.77 -33.72
CA LYS A 10 37.14 -2.40 -33.58
C LYS A 10 36.33 -3.38 -32.72
N SER A 11 36.82 -4.60 -32.47
CA SER A 11 36.12 -5.58 -31.62
C SER A 11 36.47 -5.49 -30.13
N ILE A 12 37.46 -4.69 -29.74
CA ILE A 12 37.92 -4.52 -28.35
C ILE A 12 37.23 -3.34 -27.64
N LEU A 13 36.37 -2.60 -28.35
CA LEU A 13 35.61 -1.45 -27.83
C LEU A 13 34.11 -1.72 -27.72
N LEU A 14 33.70 -2.98 -27.51
CA LEU A 14 32.44 -3.22 -26.80
C LEU A 14 32.71 -2.94 -25.33
N SER A 15 32.70 -1.65 -25.02
CA SER A 15 32.55 -1.11 -23.67
C SER A 15 31.56 -2.00 -22.95
N ARG A 16 32.08 -2.81 -22.03
CA ARG A 16 31.33 -3.59 -21.08
C ARG A 16 30.69 -2.55 -20.18
N GLN A 17 29.64 -1.89 -20.67
CA GLN A 17 28.74 -1.06 -19.90
C GLN A 17 28.07 -1.99 -18.89
N THR A 18 28.81 -2.27 -17.84
CA THR A 18 28.26 -2.66 -16.55
C THR A 18 27.48 -1.43 -16.10
N VAL A 19 26.24 -1.31 -16.56
CA VAL A 19 25.31 -0.29 -16.07
C VAL A 19 24.98 -0.67 -14.63
N SER A 20 25.88 -0.34 -13.70
CA SER A 20 25.66 -0.36 -12.27
C SER A 20 25.19 1.01 -11.79
N VAL A 21 24.32 1.67 -12.55
CA VAL A 21 23.87 3.03 -12.26
C VAL A 21 22.85 3.05 -11.10
N ALA A 22 22.19 1.93 -10.80
CA ALA A 22 21.18 1.86 -9.74
C ALA A 22 21.73 1.39 -8.37
N GLN A 23 22.92 0.77 -8.33
CA GLN A 23 23.35 -0.01 -7.16
C GLN A 23 24.02 0.85 -6.07
N SER A 24 24.76 1.88 -6.45
CA SER A 24 25.54 2.71 -5.51
C SER A 24 24.68 3.61 -4.61
N ALA A 25 23.42 3.84 -5.00
CA ALA A 25 22.55 4.83 -4.36
C ALA A 25 21.80 4.32 -3.11
N ILE A 26 21.66 3.01 -2.92
CA ILE A 26 20.67 2.44 -1.97
C ILE A 26 21.35 1.80 -0.74
N ILE A 27 22.65 1.52 -0.81
CA ILE A 27 23.34 0.72 0.22
C ILE A 27 23.44 1.53 1.51
N ALA A 28 22.91 1.01 2.61
CA ALA A 28 23.11 1.60 3.94
C ALA A 28 24.61 1.56 4.28
N GLU A 29 25.06 2.48 5.14
CA GLU A 29 26.50 2.66 5.43
C GLU A 29 27.21 1.40 5.96
N SER A 30 26.47 0.40 6.46
CA SER A 30 27.02 -0.91 6.83
C SER A 30 26.14 -2.09 6.38
N PRO A 31 26.73 -3.29 6.18
CA PRO A 31 25.97 -4.52 5.89
C PRO A 31 24.94 -4.87 6.96
N LYS A 32 25.26 -4.60 8.23
CA LYS A 32 24.34 -4.81 9.36
C LYS A 32 23.14 -3.86 9.25
N ALA A 33 23.37 -2.57 9.02
CA ALA A 33 22.30 -1.59 8.81
C ALA A 33 21.40 -1.95 7.63
N SER A 34 22.00 -2.38 6.50
CA SER A 34 21.24 -2.84 5.33
C SER A 34 20.29 -3.99 5.68
N ARG A 35 20.73 -4.97 6.47
CA ARG A 35 19.86 -6.07 6.91
C ARG A 35 18.69 -5.59 7.76
N TYR A 36 18.94 -4.77 8.78
CA TYR A 36 17.86 -4.28 9.66
C TYR A 36 16.85 -3.40 8.91
N VAL A 37 17.33 -2.43 8.11
CA VAL A 37 16.46 -1.56 7.31
C VAL A 37 15.70 -2.39 6.27
N GLY A 38 16.38 -3.36 5.64
CA GLY A 38 15.77 -4.26 4.67
C GLY A 38 14.64 -5.11 5.27
N THR A 39 14.92 -5.81 6.38
CA THR A 39 13.92 -6.63 7.09
C THR A 39 12.75 -5.78 7.58
N TRP A 40 13.01 -4.59 8.12
CA TRP A 40 11.96 -3.66 8.53
C TRP A 40 11.04 -3.29 7.35
N LEU A 41 11.59 -2.94 6.19
CA LEU A 41 10.79 -2.61 5.00
C LEU A 41 9.97 -3.82 4.51
N ILE A 42 10.51 -5.04 4.59
CA ILE A 42 9.76 -6.27 4.29
C ILE A 42 8.60 -6.45 5.28
N CYS A 43 8.85 -6.32 6.59
CA CYS A 43 7.80 -6.43 7.61
C CYS A 43 6.69 -5.40 7.37
N CYS A 44 7.04 -4.13 7.12
CA CYS A 44 6.05 -3.12 6.79
C CYS A 44 5.29 -3.42 5.49
N SER A 45 5.96 -3.97 4.46
CA SER A 45 5.26 -4.39 3.25
C SER A 45 4.24 -5.50 3.53
N GLY A 46 4.56 -6.44 4.42
CA GLY A 46 3.62 -7.47 4.89
C GLY A 46 2.44 -6.86 5.66
N LEU A 47 2.68 -5.86 6.51
CA LEU A 47 1.61 -5.13 7.19
C LEU A 47 0.67 -4.43 6.20
N VAL A 48 1.20 -3.83 5.12
CA VAL A 48 0.39 -3.22 4.06
C VAL A 48 -0.48 -4.27 3.36
N VAL A 49 0.04 -5.47 3.08
CA VAL A 49 -0.77 -6.57 2.54
C VAL A 49 -1.90 -6.95 3.52
N GLY A 50 -1.59 -7.04 4.81
CA GLY A 50 -2.60 -7.25 5.86
C GLY A 50 -3.69 -6.17 5.83
N SER A 51 -3.32 -4.89 5.66
CA SER A 51 -4.27 -3.79 5.54
C SER A 51 -5.20 -3.97 4.34
N VAL A 52 -4.64 -4.36 3.19
CA VAL A 52 -5.42 -4.56 1.95
C VAL A 52 -6.41 -5.71 2.13
N VAL A 53 -6.00 -6.83 2.72
CA VAL A 53 -6.89 -7.96 3.01
C VAL A 53 -8.00 -7.55 3.97
N LEU A 54 -7.65 -6.92 5.10
CA LEU A 54 -8.61 -6.50 6.11
C LEU A 54 -9.59 -5.43 5.58
N GLY A 55 -9.10 -4.49 4.77
CA GLY A 55 -9.93 -3.51 4.08
C GLY A 55 -10.84 -4.13 3.03
N GLY A 56 -10.36 -5.16 2.31
CA GLY A 56 -11.16 -5.97 1.40
C GLY A 56 -12.31 -6.67 2.12
N ILE A 57 -12.04 -7.31 3.27
CA ILE A 57 -13.08 -7.93 4.10
C ILE A 57 -14.08 -6.87 4.56
N THR A 58 -13.61 -5.74 5.12
CA THR A 58 -14.45 -4.61 5.57
C THR A 58 -15.38 -4.10 4.47
N ARG A 59 -14.91 -4.08 3.22
CA ARG A 59 -15.73 -3.69 2.07
C ARG A 59 -16.77 -4.75 1.70
N LEU A 60 -16.39 -6.04 1.74
CA LEU A 60 -17.28 -7.17 1.42
C LEU A 60 -18.37 -7.35 2.48
N THR A 61 -18.05 -7.09 3.75
CA THR A 61 -19.00 -7.09 4.87
C THR A 61 -19.83 -5.81 4.97
N LYS A 62 -19.65 -4.86 4.04
CA LYS A 62 -20.31 -3.53 4.04
C LYS A 62 -20.16 -2.81 5.39
N SER A 63 -18.99 -2.92 6.02
CA SER A 63 -18.76 -2.32 7.33
C SER A 63 -18.02 -0.98 7.26
N GLY A 64 -17.65 -0.49 6.08
CA GLY A 64 -16.76 0.67 5.92
C GLY A 64 -17.35 2.04 6.30
N LEU A 65 -18.60 2.09 6.75
CA LEU A 65 -19.32 3.31 7.17
C LEU A 65 -20.05 3.11 8.52
N SER A 66 -19.70 2.05 9.25
CA SER A 66 -20.27 1.68 10.55
C SER A 66 -19.79 2.57 11.72
N MET A 67 -18.60 3.18 11.59
CA MET A 67 -18.02 4.12 12.56
C MET A 67 -18.08 5.56 12.02
N VAL A 68 -19.09 6.28 12.49
CA VAL A 68 -19.41 7.64 12.02
C VAL A 68 -18.46 8.68 12.62
N ASP A 69 -18.15 8.53 13.90
CA ASP A 69 -17.26 9.43 14.61
C ASP A 69 -15.80 9.06 14.35
N TRP A 70 -15.02 10.03 13.87
CA TRP A 70 -13.57 9.86 13.70
C TRP A 70 -12.82 10.58 14.82
N HIS A 71 -12.03 9.82 15.58
CA HIS A 71 -11.16 10.38 16.61
C HIS A 71 -9.74 9.84 16.46
N LEU A 72 -8.75 10.74 16.48
CA LEU A 72 -7.35 10.36 16.29
C LEU A 72 -6.82 9.40 17.37
N PHE A 73 -7.28 9.55 18.63
CA PHE A 73 -6.78 8.79 19.79
C PHE A 73 -7.88 8.18 20.69
N LYS A 74 -9.17 8.40 20.39
CA LYS A 74 -10.30 8.03 21.28
C LYS A 74 -11.30 7.05 20.66
N GLU A 75 -10.88 6.32 19.64
CA GLU A 75 -11.67 5.21 19.12
C GLU A 75 -11.38 4.00 20.00
N PHE A 76 -12.24 3.72 20.98
CA PHE A 76 -12.28 2.46 21.72
C PHE A 76 -13.67 1.85 21.57
N PRO A 77 -13.80 0.51 21.52
CA PRO A 77 -15.11 -0.13 21.53
C PRO A 77 -15.92 0.34 22.74
N PRO A 78 -17.21 0.65 22.57
CA PRO A 78 -18.08 0.93 23.70
C PRO A 78 -17.99 -0.17 24.76
N LEU A 79 -17.82 0.21 26.02
CA LEU A 79 -17.58 -0.73 27.13
C LEU A 79 -18.89 -1.19 27.81
N SER A 80 -19.99 -0.45 27.64
CA SER A 80 -21.29 -0.77 28.22
C SER A 80 -22.36 -1.00 27.14
N ARG A 81 -23.43 -1.68 27.51
CA ARG A 81 -24.56 -1.95 26.60
C ARG A 81 -25.24 -0.65 26.19
N GLU A 82 -25.39 0.29 27.11
CA GLU A 82 -26.02 1.59 26.87
C GLU A 82 -25.20 2.40 25.85
N ALA A 83 -23.88 2.36 25.94
CA ALA A 83 -23.00 3.04 24.99
C ALA A 83 -23.07 2.42 23.59
N TRP A 84 -23.19 1.09 23.51
CA TRP A 84 -23.45 0.38 22.26
C TRP A 84 -24.79 0.75 21.63
N VAL A 85 -25.84 0.87 22.44
CA VAL A 85 -27.17 1.29 21.96
C VAL A 85 -27.11 2.71 21.42
N LEU A 86 -26.46 3.64 22.13
CA LEU A 86 -26.30 5.02 21.65
C LEU A 86 -25.57 5.11 20.31
N GLU A 87 -24.48 4.35 20.15
CA GLU A 87 -23.72 4.32 18.90
C GLU A 87 -24.55 3.69 17.76
N PHE A 88 -25.33 2.66 18.08
CA PHE A 88 -26.25 2.04 17.11
C PHE A 88 -27.37 2.99 16.69
N GLU A 89 -27.96 3.75 17.63
CA GLU A 89 -28.97 4.77 17.32
C GLU A 89 -28.42 5.88 16.41
N LYS A 90 -27.15 6.26 16.55
CA LYS A 90 -26.48 7.14 15.58
C LYS A 90 -26.40 6.47 14.21
N TYR A 91 -25.92 5.23 14.15
CA TYR A 91 -25.79 4.48 12.89
C TYR A 91 -27.14 4.36 12.14
N LYS A 92 -28.25 4.15 12.85
CA LYS A 92 -29.61 4.11 12.28
C LYS A 92 -30.02 5.40 11.56
N GLN A 93 -29.41 6.54 11.88
CA GLN A 93 -29.71 7.79 11.19
C GLN A 93 -29.17 7.83 9.76
N PHE A 94 -28.15 7.00 9.46
CA PHE A 94 -27.46 7.03 8.18
C PHE A 94 -28.24 6.28 7.08
N PRO A 95 -28.10 6.72 5.82
CA PRO A 95 -28.77 6.07 4.71
C PRO A 95 -28.37 4.60 4.53
N GLU A 96 -27.14 4.21 4.91
CA GLU A 96 -26.69 2.82 4.78
C GLU A 96 -27.55 1.86 5.60
N PHE A 97 -27.86 2.19 6.87
CA PHE A 97 -28.80 1.41 7.67
C PHE A 97 -30.19 1.38 7.02
N LYS A 98 -30.73 2.56 6.69
CA LYS A 98 -32.10 2.72 6.16
C LYS A 98 -32.34 2.01 4.83
N GLN A 99 -31.32 1.92 3.96
CA GLN A 99 -31.44 1.38 2.61
C GLN A 99 -30.96 -0.06 2.49
N ASN A 100 -29.89 -0.44 3.21
CA ASN A 100 -29.25 -1.73 3.00
C ASN A 100 -29.59 -2.77 4.08
N ASN A 101 -29.94 -2.35 5.30
CA ASN A 101 -30.20 -3.31 6.38
C ASN A 101 -31.08 -2.71 7.51
N PRO A 102 -32.36 -2.37 7.23
CA PRO A 102 -33.23 -1.70 8.21
C PRO A 102 -33.59 -2.60 9.41
N ASP A 103 -33.47 -3.91 9.28
CA ASP A 103 -33.81 -4.90 10.32
C ASP A 103 -32.58 -5.37 11.13
N MET A 104 -31.42 -4.71 10.97
CA MET A 104 -30.18 -5.10 11.63
C MET A 104 -30.33 -5.07 13.16
N THR A 105 -29.80 -6.11 13.80
CA THR A 105 -29.73 -6.24 15.26
C THR A 105 -28.50 -5.54 15.84
N LEU A 106 -28.51 -5.29 17.16
CA LEU A 106 -27.35 -4.70 17.85
C LEU A 106 -26.09 -5.57 17.73
N GLU A 107 -26.23 -6.90 17.70
CA GLU A 107 -25.08 -7.82 17.60
C GLU A 107 -24.47 -7.80 16.19
N GLU A 108 -25.30 -7.72 15.14
CA GLU A 108 -24.81 -7.52 13.77
C GLU A 108 -24.13 -6.17 13.60
N PHE A 109 -24.67 -5.11 14.23
CA PHE A 109 -24.03 -3.80 14.26
C PHE A 109 -22.65 -3.86 14.93
N LYS A 110 -22.54 -4.51 16.10
CA LYS A 110 -21.26 -4.71 16.77
C LYS A 110 -20.26 -5.41 15.86
N TRP A 111 -20.66 -6.45 15.13
CA TRP A 111 -19.77 -7.16 14.21
C TRP A 111 -19.18 -6.23 13.14
N ILE A 112 -20.02 -5.47 12.42
CA ILE A 112 -19.53 -4.54 11.38
C ILE A 112 -18.67 -3.42 12.00
N TRP A 113 -19.04 -2.91 13.16
CA TRP A 113 -18.27 -1.90 13.89
C TRP A 113 -16.87 -2.40 14.24
N HIS A 114 -16.73 -3.64 14.73
CA HIS A 114 -15.43 -4.23 15.07
C HIS A 114 -14.55 -4.45 13.83
N MET A 115 -15.16 -4.80 12.69
CA MET A 115 -14.42 -4.92 11.44
C MET A 115 -13.81 -3.59 10.99
N GLU A 116 -14.60 -2.51 11.01
CA GLU A 116 -14.09 -1.19 10.66
C GLU A 116 -13.05 -0.70 11.67
N TYR A 117 -13.33 -0.87 12.97
CA TYR A 117 -12.40 -0.57 14.05
C TYR A 117 -11.05 -1.27 13.85
N GLY A 118 -11.09 -2.58 13.61
CA GLY A 118 -9.91 -3.39 13.35
C GLY A 118 -9.13 -2.86 12.15
N HIS A 119 -9.80 -2.51 11.06
CA HIS A 119 -9.15 -1.94 9.88
C HIS A 119 -8.47 -0.58 10.18
N ARG A 120 -9.14 0.32 10.89
CA ARG A 120 -8.57 1.63 11.30
C ARG A 120 -7.38 1.45 12.23
N MET A 121 -7.48 0.56 13.21
CA MET A 121 -6.38 0.24 14.14
C MET A 121 -5.18 -0.39 13.44
N TRP A 122 -5.44 -1.27 12.48
CA TRP A 122 -4.39 -1.85 11.65
C TRP A 122 -3.66 -0.78 10.82
N GLY A 123 -4.40 0.18 10.25
CA GLY A 123 -3.81 1.34 9.57
C GLY A 123 -2.89 2.16 10.48
N ARG A 124 -3.31 2.41 11.74
CA ARG A 124 -2.47 3.07 12.76
C ARG A 124 -1.22 2.24 13.10
N LEU A 125 -1.36 0.92 13.24
CA LEU A 125 -0.24 0.01 13.47
C LEU A 125 0.79 0.10 12.33
N VAL A 126 0.35 0.10 11.06
CA VAL A 126 1.24 0.27 9.91
C VAL A 126 1.99 1.60 10.00
N GLY A 127 1.28 2.69 10.31
CA GLY A 127 1.87 4.01 10.49
C GLY A 127 2.93 4.04 11.60
N ALA A 128 2.64 3.45 12.77
CA ALA A 128 3.57 3.40 13.90
C ALA A 128 4.78 2.48 13.62
N ALA A 129 4.54 1.29 13.07
CA ALA A 129 5.57 0.32 12.69
C ALA A 129 6.52 0.85 11.61
N PHE A 130 6.05 1.79 10.78
CA PHE A 130 6.90 2.53 9.87
C PHE A 130 7.61 3.70 10.56
N LEU A 131 6.86 4.57 11.23
CA LEU A 131 7.38 5.85 11.74
C LEU A 131 8.44 5.65 12.83
N LEU A 132 8.21 4.77 13.81
CA LEU A 132 9.12 4.61 14.94
C LEU A 132 10.51 4.11 14.51
N PRO A 133 10.64 3.01 13.72
CA PRO A 133 11.95 2.58 13.23
C PRO A 133 12.56 3.56 12.24
N SER A 134 11.75 4.25 11.42
CA SER A 134 12.27 5.26 10.49
C SER A 134 13.02 6.39 11.21
N ILE A 135 12.45 6.92 12.30
CA ILE A 135 13.07 7.97 13.13
C ILE A 135 14.35 7.43 13.76
N TYR A 136 14.31 6.21 14.30
CA TYR A 136 15.48 5.56 14.89
C TYR A 136 16.62 5.40 13.87
N PHE A 137 16.36 4.86 12.68
CA PHE A 137 17.37 4.68 11.64
C PHE A 137 17.91 6.00 11.11
N TRP A 138 17.06 7.04 11.04
CA TRP A 138 17.49 8.37 10.64
C TRP A 138 18.47 8.97 11.65
N ARG A 139 18.16 8.89 12.96
CA ARG A 139 19.03 9.37 14.05
C ARG A 139 20.34 8.59 14.13
N LYS A 140 20.32 7.29 13.80
CA LYS A 140 21.52 6.44 13.75
C LYS A 140 22.35 6.61 12.47
N ASN A 141 21.94 7.46 11.52
CA ASN A 141 22.54 7.57 10.19
C ASN A 141 22.67 6.23 9.44
N TRP A 142 21.73 5.31 9.68
CA TRP A 142 21.68 4.03 8.97
C TRP A 142 21.03 4.14 7.59
N LEU A 143 20.54 5.32 7.22
CA LEU A 143 19.91 5.59 5.94
C LEU A 143 20.85 6.42 5.06
N SER A 144 21.22 5.87 3.89
CA SER A 144 21.94 6.64 2.87
C SER A 144 21.09 7.81 2.36
N GLY A 145 21.72 8.82 1.74
CA GLY A 145 21.02 9.99 1.22
C GLY A 145 19.81 9.66 0.32
N PRO A 146 19.93 8.76 -0.68
CA PRO A 146 18.79 8.35 -1.49
C PRO A 146 17.77 7.51 -0.71
N MET A 147 18.20 6.70 0.27
CA MET A 147 17.26 5.96 1.14
C MET A 147 16.43 6.91 2.01
N LYS A 148 17.02 7.99 2.55
CA LYS A 148 16.29 9.04 3.29
C LYS A 148 15.16 9.63 2.45
N LYS A 149 15.42 9.93 1.16
CA LYS A 149 14.39 10.40 0.23
C LYS A 149 13.27 9.37 0.01
N ARG A 150 13.62 8.09 -0.14
CA ARG A 150 12.62 7.01 -0.29
C ARG A 150 11.77 6.84 0.96
N VAL A 151 12.37 6.81 2.14
CA VAL A 151 11.67 6.74 3.42
C VAL A 151 10.71 7.93 3.57
N ALA A 152 11.13 9.14 3.19
CA ALA A 152 10.24 10.30 3.17
C ALA A 152 9.05 10.10 2.21
N ILE A 153 9.28 9.59 1.00
CA ILE A 153 8.20 9.27 0.04
C ILE A 153 7.24 8.23 0.63
N PHE A 154 7.75 7.17 1.27
CA PHE A 154 6.91 6.14 1.88
C PHE A 154 6.07 6.72 3.02
N GLY A 155 6.66 7.58 3.86
CA GLY A 155 5.95 8.31 4.92
C GLY A 155 4.82 9.18 4.36
N SER A 156 5.09 9.93 3.28
CA SER A 156 4.06 10.72 2.60
C SER A 156 2.95 9.86 2.00
N LEU A 157 3.27 8.70 1.44
CA LEU A 157 2.27 7.76 0.92
C LEU A 157 1.42 7.15 2.04
N ILE A 158 2.01 6.80 3.19
CA ILE A 158 1.28 6.30 4.37
C ILE A 158 0.34 7.38 4.92
N LEU A 159 0.82 8.62 5.05
CA LEU A 159 -0.02 9.74 5.46
C LEU A 159 -1.16 9.98 4.46
N GLY A 160 -0.85 10.00 3.17
CA GLY A 160 -1.83 10.12 2.09
C GLY A 160 -2.86 9.00 2.09
N GLN A 161 -2.46 7.77 2.41
CA GLN A 161 -3.38 6.65 2.61
C GLN A 161 -4.37 6.92 3.74
N GLY A 162 -3.90 7.33 4.92
CA GLY A 162 -4.76 7.68 6.04
C GLY A 162 -5.74 8.81 5.71
N LEU A 163 -5.26 9.88 5.06
CA LEU A 163 -6.08 11.01 4.65
C LEU A 163 -7.14 10.61 3.61
N LEU A 164 -6.77 9.79 2.62
CA LEU A 164 -7.70 9.31 1.60
C LEU A 164 -8.73 8.34 2.19
N GLY A 165 -8.33 7.48 3.13
CA GLY A 165 -9.25 6.60 3.86
C GLY A 165 -10.26 7.38 4.70
N TRP A 166 -9.80 8.41 5.42
CA TRP A 166 -10.69 9.32 6.14
C TRP A 166 -11.66 10.04 5.19
N TYR A 167 -11.17 10.55 4.07
CA TYR A 167 -12.00 11.21 3.06
C TYR A 167 -13.07 10.26 2.50
N MET A 168 -12.72 9.00 2.22
CA MET A 168 -13.65 7.96 1.77
C MET A 168 -14.83 7.77 2.74
N VAL A 169 -14.57 7.67 4.04
CA VAL A 169 -15.61 7.51 5.06
C VAL A 169 -16.47 8.77 5.13
N LYS A 170 -15.84 9.94 5.33
CA LYS A 170 -16.56 11.22 5.47
C LYS A 170 -17.50 11.49 4.30
N SER A 171 -17.03 11.25 3.09
CA SER A 171 -17.81 11.49 1.88
C SER A 171 -18.91 10.45 1.65
N GLY A 172 -18.73 9.20 2.09
CA GLY A 172 -19.81 8.21 2.09
C GLY A 172 -20.98 8.54 3.03
N LEU A 173 -20.75 9.39 4.03
CA LEU A 173 -21.78 9.84 4.98
C LEU A 173 -22.57 11.07 4.49
N VAL A 174 -22.07 11.82 3.50
CA VAL A 174 -22.63 13.12 3.06
C VAL A 174 -23.11 13.10 1.60
N ASP A 175 -22.44 12.33 0.73
CA ASP A 175 -22.78 12.32 -0.70
C ASP A 175 -24.17 11.70 -0.91
N LYS A 176 -24.98 12.36 -1.75
CA LYS A 176 -26.22 11.78 -2.26
C LYS A 176 -25.89 10.42 -2.89
N PRO A 177 -26.75 9.40 -2.74
CA PRO A 177 -26.49 8.09 -3.30
C PRO A 177 -26.07 8.18 -4.77
N GLU A 178 -25.18 7.28 -5.21
CA GLU A 178 -24.89 7.14 -6.65
C GLU A 178 -26.21 6.92 -7.44
N PRO A 179 -26.22 7.03 -8.79
CA PRO A 179 -27.47 6.98 -9.57
C PRO A 179 -28.35 5.73 -9.31
N ASP A 180 -27.81 4.70 -8.64
CA ASP A 180 -28.47 3.48 -8.18
C ASP A 180 -29.09 3.56 -6.76
N GLY A 181 -29.07 4.72 -6.10
CA GLY A 181 -29.83 4.95 -4.86
C GLY A 181 -29.20 4.42 -3.57
N VAL A 182 -28.00 3.82 -3.63
CA VAL A 182 -27.33 3.21 -2.45
C VAL A 182 -26.22 4.12 -1.89
N ALA A 183 -26.30 4.47 -0.61
CA ALA A 183 -25.20 5.14 0.08
C ALA A 183 -23.99 4.20 0.24
N ARG A 184 -22.91 4.51 -0.47
CA ARG A 184 -21.65 3.75 -0.47
C ARG A 184 -20.48 4.66 -0.85
N VAL A 185 -19.27 4.26 -0.46
CA VAL A 185 -18.06 4.96 -0.89
C VAL A 185 -17.91 4.84 -2.41
N SER A 186 -17.70 5.98 -3.10
CA SER A 186 -17.46 6.00 -4.55
C SER A 186 -16.34 5.04 -4.98
N GLN A 187 -16.61 4.28 -6.04
CA GLN A 187 -15.67 3.31 -6.62
C GLN A 187 -14.35 3.96 -7.07
N TYR A 188 -14.40 5.24 -7.46
CA TYR A 188 -13.21 6.01 -7.82
C TYR A 188 -12.26 6.17 -6.63
N ARG A 189 -12.80 6.58 -5.47
CA ARG A 189 -12.03 6.77 -4.23
C ARG A 189 -11.46 5.44 -3.72
N LEU A 190 -12.28 4.39 -3.75
CA LEU A 190 -11.86 3.05 -3.32
C LEU A 190 -10.64 2.55 -4.11
N ALA A 191 -10.68 2.61 -5.45
CA ALA A 191 -9.51 2.13 -6.19
C ALA A 191 -8.35 3.11 -6.25
N ALA A 192 -8.56 4.41 -6.02
CA ALA A 192 -7.45 5.32 -5.76
C ALA A 192 -6.71 4.93 -4.46
N HIS A 193 -7.47 4.58 -3.41
CA HIS A 193 -6.93 4.13 -2.13
C HIS A 193 -6.19 2.80 -2.27
N LEU A 194 -6.82 1.79 -2.88
CA LEU A 194 -6.19 0.50 -3.15
C LEU A 194 -4.94 0.63 -4.07
N GLY A 195 -5.03 1.44 -5.12
CA GLY A 195 -3.92 1.65 -6.06
C GLY A 195 -2.69 2.26 -5.37
N MET A 196 -2.90 3.25 -4.50
CA MET A 196 -1.83 3.85 -3.71
C MET A 196 -1.26 2.87 -2.68
N ALA A 197 -2.08 2.00 -2.07
CA ALA A 197 -1.59 0.91 -1.21
C ALA A 197 -0.68 -0.07 -1.97
N PHE A 198 -1.04 -0.45 -3.21
CA PHE A 198 -0.19 -1.30 -4.05
C PHE A 198 1.12 -0.64 -4.47
N ILE A 199 1.10 0.66 -4.75
CA ILE A 199 2.31 1.44 -5.03
C ILE A 199 3.23 1.43 -3.80
N LEU A 200 2.69 1.75 -2.62
CA LEU A 200 3.44 1.72 -1.37
C LEU A 200 4.05 0.34 -1.10
N TYR A 201 3.23 -0.72 -1.15
CA TYR A 201 3.68 -2.11 -1.01
C TYR A 201 4.83 -2.44 -1.96
N SER A 202 4.65 -2.16 -3.26
CA SER A 202 5.65 -2.48 -4.29
C SER A 202 6.97 -1.77 -4.04
N LEU A 203 6.93 -0.50 -3.63
CA LEU A 203 8.13 0.30 -3.37
C LEU A 203 8.88 -0.16 -2.11
N MET A 204 8.14 -0.49 -1.04
CA MET A 204 8.72 -1.00 0.21
C MET A 204 9.31 -2.38 0.03
N LEU A 205 8.58 -3.30 -0.60
CA LEU A 205 9.06 -4.65 -0.92
C LEU A 205 10.32 -4.58 -1.79
N TRP A 206 10.27 -3.81 -2.88
CA TRP A 206 11.42 -3.63 -3.76
C TRP A 206 12.64 -3.06 -3.02
N SER A 207 12.43 -2.06 -2.16
CA SER A 207 13.54 -1.45 -1.41
C SER A 207 14.10 -2.41 -0.34
N GLY A 208 13.24 -3.17 0.34
CA GLY A 208 13.64 -4.19 1.30
C GLY A 208 14.45 -5.31 0.65
N LEU A 209 13.97 -5.84 -0.48
CA LEU A 209 14.68 -6.88 -1.24
C LEU A 209 16.03 -6.39 -1.76
N ASN A 210 16.13 -5.16 -2.26
CA ASN A 210 17.42 -4.61 -2.71
C ASN A 210 18.45 -4.47 -1.59
N LEU A 211 18.02 -4.30 -0.34
CA LEU A 211 18.92 -4.21 0.81
C LEU A 211 19.31 -5.59 1.35
N LEU A 212 18.42 -6.57 1.24
CA LEU A 212 18.63 -7.93 1.76
C LEU A 212 19.34 -8.85 0.77
N LEU A 213 19.08 -8.68 -0.53
CA LEU A 213 19.63 -9.53 -1.58
C LEU A 213 20.86 -8.87 -2.18
N PRO A 214 22.07 -9.44 -2.01
CA PRO A 214 23.26 -8.90 -2.62
C PRO A 214 23.14 -9.00 -4.15
N PRO A 215 23.57 -7.97 -4.89
CA PRO A 215 23.57 -8.01 -6.36
C PRO A 215 24.48 -9.14 -6.84
N GLN A 216 23.87 -10.18 -7.39
CA GLN A 216 24.60 -11.25 -8.06
C GLN A 216 25.05 -10.73 -9.42
N LYS A 217 26.34 -10.91 -9.75
CA LYS A 217 26.86 -10.59 -11.08
C LYS A 217 26.35 -11.66 -12.04
N VAL A 218 25.24 -11.38 -12.72
CA VAL A 218 24.67 -12.28 -13.74
C VAL A 218 25.09 -11.79 -15.13
N GLU A 219 25.51 -12.70 -15.99
CA GLU A 219 25.77 -12.38 -17.38
C GLU A 219 24.45 -12.06 -18.12
N ILE A 220 24.41 -10.93 -18.83
CA ILE A 220 23.22 -10.51 -19.59
C ILE A 220 23.08 -11.41 -20.82
N THR A 221 22.27 -12.47 -20.71
CA THR A 221 21.92 -13.33 -21.85
C THR A 221 20.66 -12.81 -22.57
N LYS A 222 20.48 -13.18 -23.85
CA LYS A 222 19.25 -12.86 -24.61
C LYS A 222 17.99 -13.44 -23.93
N SER A 223 18.11 -14.60 -23.29
CA SER A 223 17.02 -15.22 -22.52
C SER A 223 16.64 -14.37 -21.31
N LEU A 224 17.62 -13.85 -20.56
CA LEU A 224 17.37 -12.97 -19.41
C LEU A 224 16.66 -11.67 -19.81
N VAL A 225 17.01 -11.08 -20.96
CA VAL A 225 16.33 -9.89 -21.49
C VAL A 225 14.88 -10.20 -21.89
N LYS A 226 14.63 -11.35 -22.55
CA LYS A 226 13.27 -11.81 -22.86
C LYS A 226 12.45 -12.05 -21.59
N PHE A 227 13.03 -12.72 -20.59
CA PHE A 227 12.40 -12.96 -19.29
C PHE A 227 12.06 -11.65 -18.57
N ARG A 228 12.98 -10.69 -18.53
CA ARG A 228 12.73 -9.37 -17.91
C ARG A 228 11.60 -8.62 -18.62
N ARG A 229 11.56 -8.64 -19.96
CA ARG A 229 10.45 -8.05 -20.74
C ARG A 229 9.14 -8.75 -20.44
N PHE A 230 9.14 -10.08 -20.37
CA PHE A 230 7.97 -10.88 -20.01
C PHE A 230 7.47 -10.50 -18.62
N ALA A 231 8.33 -10.49 -17.59
CA ALA A 231 7.97 -10.13 -16.22
C ALA A 231 7.41 -8.70 -16.10
N HIS A 232 7.99 -7.73 -16.80
CA HIS A 232 7.42 -6.37 -16.87
C HIS A 232 6.06 -6.37 -17.58
N GLY A 233 5.90 -7.16 -18.64
CA GLY A 233 4.62 -7.35 -19.33
C GLY A 233 3.56 -7.97 -18.42
N THR A 234 3.89 -9.01 -17.64
CA THR A 234 2.96 -9.63 -16.69
C THR A 234 2.59 -8.67 -15.57
N LYS A 235 3.55 -7.89 -15.04
CA LYS A 235 3.25 -6.84 -14.05
C LYS A 235 2.29 -5.79 -14.63
N GLY A 236 2.52 -5.38 -15.87
CA GLY A 236 1.64 -4.47 -16.60
C GLY A 236 0.24 -5.06 -16.76
N LEU A 237 0.15 -6.34 -17.14
CA LEU A 237 -1.12 -7.05 -17.31
C LEU A 237 -1.89 -7.19 -15.99
N ILE A 238 -1.22 -7.60 -14.90
CA ILE A 238 -1.83 -7.69 -13.56
C ILE A 238 -2.36 -6.32 -13.12
N PHE A 239 -1.59 -5.25 -13.32
CA PHE A 239 -2.03 -3.90 -13.02
C PHE A 239 -3.24 -3.51 -13.87
N LEU A 240 -3.21 -3.80 -15.18
CA LEU A 240 -4.32 -3.56 -16.10
C LEU A 240 -5.56 -4.36 -15.72
N THR A 241 -5.43 -5.62 -15.32
CA THR A 241 -6.54 -6.47 -14.85
C THR A 241 -7.13 -5.95 -13.54
N ALA A 242 -6.29 -5.56 -12.59
CA ALA A 242 -6.74 -4.93 -11.35
C ALA A 242 -7.47 -3.59 -11.62
N PHE A 243 -7.08 -2.87 -12.67
CA PHE A 243 -7.74 -1.65 -13.13
C PHE A 243 -8.97 -1.91 -14.02
N SER A 244 -9.01 -3.00 -14.79
CA SER A 244 -10.09 -3.34 -15.73
C SER A 244 -11.26 -4.03 -15.06
N GLY A 245 -11.04 -4.69 -13.91
CA GLY A 245 -12.13 -5.06 -13.00
C GLY A 245 -12.98 -3.86 -12.56
N LYS A 246 -12.45 -2.64 -12.75
CA LYS A 246 -13.14 -1.36 -12.54
C LYS A 246 -13.94 -0.86 -13.75
N LEU A 247 -13.69 -1.39 -14.96
CA LEU A 247 -14.32 -0.94 -16.20
C LEU A 247 -15.57 -1.77 -16.57
N ASN A 248 -15.70 -3.00 -16.06
CA ASN A 248 -16.88 -3.86 -16.28
C ASN A 248 -18.05 -3.60 -15.31
N LEU A 249 -18.01 -2.50 -14.54
CA LEU A 249 -19.12 -2.02 -13.70
C LEU A 249 -19.82 -0.78 -14.30
N LEU A 250 -19.55 -0.48 -15.57
CA LEU A 250 -20.15 0.62 -16.33
C LEU A 250 -21.03 0.14 -17.50
N GLN A 251 -21.48 -1.12 -17.47
CA GLN A 251 -22.62 -1.63 -18.23
C GLN A 251 -23.68 -2.12 -17.24
#